data_AF-A0A378KA84-F1
#
_entry.id   AF-A0A378KA84-F1
#
_cell.length_a   1.000
_cell.length_b   1.000
_cell.length_c   1.000
_cell.angle_alpha   90.00
_cell.angle_beta   90.00
_cell.angle_gamma   90.00
#
_symmetry.space_group_name_H-M   'P 1'
#
loop_
_entity.id
_entity.type
_entity.pdbx_description
1 polymer ?
#
loop_
_entity_poly.entity_id
_entity_poly.type
_entity_poly.pdbx_seq_one_letter_code
_entity_poly.pdbx_strand_id
1 'polypeptide(L)'
;MRKQALHPRTAVINKAQKNQSRRARSDALLWLAANFPEAFDNSLRIRPLKIGIMSDILQHAEKAEQVGISKSKLREAVVLFTRRLDYLACLKAREVRIDLLGNPVAEVTEEEAEHASMKIKKRVEKSVKNARKQVNAKAANHSHVNSQPSTVSSVKPMNSFDSHPEPLLPIYPLRSSTYASQNVAMQSAKSPSVVVKHKAPKQYDPDAVARLKEKLGLSRKAEEKKETTE
;
A
#
# COMPACT_ATOMS: atom_id res chain seq x y z
N MET A 1 2.61 -10.09 -19.13
CA MET A 1 3.75 -10.93 -18.71
C MET A 1 3.38 -11.74 -17.48
N ARG A 2 3.39 -13.08 -17.56
CA ARG A 2 3.22 -13.94 -16.38
C ARG A 2 4.46 -13.77 -15.49
N LYS A 3 4.31 -13.27 -14.26
CA LYS A 3 5.41 -13.19 -13.31
C LYS A 3 5.75 -14.62 -12.90
N GLN A 4 6.94 -15.10 -13.28
CA GLN A 4 7.44 -16.39 -12.84
C GLN A 4 7.54 -16.38 -11.31
N ALA A 5 7.03 -17.43 -10.66
CA ALA A 5 7.15 -17.57 -9.21
C ALA A 5 8.62 -17.81 -8.86
N LEU A 6 9.18 -16.99 -7.96
CA LEU A 6 10.53 -17.21 -7.47
C LEU A 6 10.59 -18.47 -6.60
N HIS A 7 11.74 -19.16 -6.63
CA HIS A 7 12.04 -20.25 -5.71
C HIS A 7 11.86 -19.81 -4.24
N PRO A 8 11.33 -20.66 -3.33
CA PRO A 8 11.00 -20.25 -1.96
C PRO A 8 12.18 -19.64 -1.20
N ARG A 9 13.39 -20.23 -1.32
CA ARG A 9 14.60 -19.69 -0.67
C ARG A 9 14.97 -18.29 -1.15
N THR A 10 14.89 -18.03 -2.46
CA THR A 10 15.22 -16.70 -3.02
C THR A 10 14.14 -15.67 -2.68
N ALA A 11 12.87 -16.09 -2.61
CA ALA A 11 11.77 -15.24 -2.16
C ALA A 11 11.97 -14.76 -0.71
N VAL A 12 12.43 -15.64 0.21
CA VAL A 12 12.71 -15.28 1.60
C VAL A 12 13.86 -14.28 1.71
N ILE A 13 14.99 -14.52 1.02
CA ILE A 13 16.16 -13.62 1.02
C ILE A 13 15.77 -12.23 0.48
N ASN A 14 15.04 -12.18 -0.65
CA ASN A 14 14.57 -10.92 -1.23
C ASN A 14 13.61 -10.17 -0.30
N LYS A 15 12.74 -10.89 0.43
CA LYS A 15 11.84 -10.28 1.42
C LYS A 15 12.62 -9.70 2.60
N ALA A 16 13.61 -10.42 3.12
CA ALA A 16 14.47 -9.95 4.20
C ALA A 16 15.25 -8.69 3.79
N GLN A 17 15.89 -8.71 2.63
CA GLN A 17 16.63 -7.57 2.08
C GLN A 17 15.72 -6.35 1.86
N LYS A 18 14.51 -6.55 1.34
CA LYS A 18 13.51 -5.48 1.18
C LYS A 18 13.10 -4.88 2.52
N ASN A 19 12.91 -5.70 3.54
CA ASN A 19 12.55 -5.24 4.88
C ASN A 19 13.71 -4.48 5.54
N GLN A 20 14.95 -4.97 5.40
CA GLN A 20 16.15 -4.28 5.87
C GLN A 20 16.28 -2.90 5.20
N SER A 21 16.14 -2.83 3.87
CA SER A 21 16.16 -1.57 3.13
C SER A 21 15.05 -0.60 3.54
N ARG A 22 13.86 -1.12 3.92
CA ARG A 22 12.78 -0.29 4.48
C ARG A 22 13.10 0.26 5.87
N ARG A 23 13.72 -0.55 6.73
CA ARG A 23 14.17 -0.14 8.07
C ARG A 23 15.24 0.94 7.95
N ALA A 24 16.29 0.70 7.18
CA ALA A 24 17.37 1.67 6.95
C ALA A 24 16.88 3.04 6.45
N ARG A 25 15.83 3.08 5.61
CA ARG A 25 15.20 4.35 5.20
C ARG A 25 14.43 5.05 6.31
N SER A 26 13.79 4.28 7.18
CA SER A 26 13.08 4.83 8.34
C SER A 26 14.11 5.32 9.36
N ASP A 27 15.16 4.55 9.63
CA ASP A 27 16.24 4.91 10.54
C ASP A 27 16.96 6.18 10.07
N ALA A 28 17.21 6.32 8.76
CA ALA A 28 17.72 7.56 8.17
C ALA A 28 16.79 8.76 8.37
N LEU A 29 15.46 8.56 8.35
CA LEU A 29 14.50 9.61 8.64
C LEU A 29 14.47 9.98 10.12
N LEU A 30 14.61 9.00 11.03
CA LEU A 30 14.75 9.26 12.46
C LEU A 30 16.02 10.03 12.76
N TRP A 31 17.14 9.69 12.10
CA TRP A 31 18.39 10.43 12.24
C TRP A 31 18.24 11.89 11.77
N LEU A 32 17.56 12.13 10.65
CA LEU A 32 17.27 13.50 10.18
C LEU A 32 16.43 14.27 11.21
N ALA A 33 15.40 13.65 11.80
CA ALA A 33 14.58 14.27 12.83
C ALA A 33 15.36 14.58 14.12
N ALA A 34 16.32 13.73 14.49
CA ALA A 34 17.16 13.94 15.68
C ALA A 34 18.19 15.07 15.50
N ASN A 35 18.76 15.21 14.30
CA ASN A 35 19.78 16.23 14.03
C ASN A 35 19.20 17.57 13.60
N PHE A 36 18.03 17.57 12.95
CA PHE A 36 17.37 18.76 12.41
C PHE A 36 15.90 18.78 12.85
N PRO A 37 15.63 19.01 14.15
CA PRO A 37 14.27 18.96 14.70
C PRO A 37 13.36 20.01 14.07
N GLU A 38 13.88 21.22 13.81
CA GLU A 38 13.09 22.31 13.20
C GLU A 38 12.56 21.94 11.81
N ALA A 39 13.33 21.22 11.00
CA ALA A 39 12.96 20.83 9.64
C ALA A 39 12.17 19.52 9.58
N PHE A 40 12.51 18.55 10.43
CA PHE A 40 11.98 17.19 10.39
C PHE A 40 11.16 16.81 11.63
N ASP A 41 10.47 17.79 12.23
CA ASP A 41 9.57 17.52 13.35
C ASP A 41 8.38 16.63 12.91
N ASN A 42 8.17 15.57 13.68
CA ASN A 42 7.04 14.65 13.52
C ASN A 42 6.02 14.79 14.66
N SER A 43 6.35 15.50 15.73
CA SER A 43 5.56 15.52 16.96
C SER A 43 4.57 16.68 16.99
N LEU A 44 5.01 17.90 16.66
CA LEU A 44 4.16 19.09 16.80
C LEU A 44 3.60 19.52 15.45
N ARG A 45 4.49 19.89 14.51
CA ARG A 45 4.07 20.45 13.23
C ARG A 45 5.08 20.14 12.13
N ILE A 46 4.59 19.51 11.07
CA ILE A 46 5.34 19.37 9.83
C ILE A 46 5.29 20.69 9.06
N ARG A 47 6.42 21.13 8.51
CA ARG A 47 6.52 22.35 7.70
C ARG A 47 7.08 22.04 6.30
N PRO A 48 6.81 22.88 5.29
CA PRO A 48 7.36 22.67 3.95
C PRO A 48 8.88 22.95 3.93
N LEU A 49 9.64 22.08 3.25
CA LEU A 49 11.10 22.20 3.19
C LEU A 49 11.55 23.17 2.07
N LYS A 50 12.71 23.78 2.25
CA LYS A 50 13.42 24.55 1.22
C LYS A 50 13.62 23.74 -0.07
N ILE A 51 13.54 24.41 -1.22
CA ILE A 51 13.86 23.80 -2.51
C ILE A 51 15.37 23.53 -2.55
N GLY A 52 15.78 22.31 -2.88
CA GLY A 52 17.19 21.95 -2.91
C GLY A 52 17.80 21.61 -1.53
N ILE A 53 16.98 21.46 -0.48
CA ILE A 53 17.41 21.07 0.88
C ILE A 53 18.33 19.83 0.92
N MET A 54 18.26 18.96 -0.09
CA MET A 54 19.10 17.78 -0.21
C MET A 54 20.60 18.13 -0.28
N SER A 55 20.97 19.24 -0.93
CA SER A 55 22.35 19.70 -1.00
C SER A 55 22.89 20.02 0.40
N ASP A 56 22.09 20.71 1.20
CA ASP A 56 22.42 21.11 2.56
C ASP A 56 22.53 19.87 3.47
N ILE A 57 21.62 18.89 3.32
CA ILE A 57 21.68 17.61 4.06
C ILE A 57 22.95 16.82 3.71
N LEU A 58 23.38 16.84 2.45
CA LEU A 58 24.54 16.09 2.01
C LEU A 58 25.87 16.67 2.52
N GLN A 59 25.92 17.95 2.87
CA GLN A 59 27.08 18.52 3.58
C GLN A 59 27.25 17.91 4.97
N HIS A 60 26.16 17.46 5.58
CA HIS A 60 26.17 16.75 6.86
C HIS A 60 26.19 15.22 6.72
N ALA A 61 26.36 14.69 5.51
CA ALA A 61 26.33 13.26 5.26
C ALA A 61 27.45 12.49 5.97
N GLU A 62 28.60 13.11 6.20
CA GLU A 62 29.72 12.47 6.91
C GLU A 62 29.32 12.06 8.34
N LYS A 63 28.53 12.88 9.03
CA LYS A 63 27.96 12.56 10.35
C LYS A 63 26.98 11.38 10.28
N ALA A 64 26.24 11.26 9.18
CA ALA A 64 25.32 10.14 8.97
C ALA A 64 26.08 8.83 8.65
N GLU A 65 27.17 8.93 7.90
CA GLU A 65 28.04 7.80 7.56
C GLU A 65 28.72 7.21 8.80
N GLN A 66 29.08 8.03 9.80
CA GLN A 66 29.57 7.57 11.11
C GLN A 66 28.55 6.66 11.84
N VAL A 67 27.25 6.87 11.60
CA VAL A 67 26.15 6.06 12.16
C VAL A 67 25.78 4.89 11.22
N GLY A 68 26.48 4.73 10.09
CA GLY A 68 26.22 3.68 9.11
C GLY A 68 25.08 3.99 8.12
N ILE A 69 24.66 5.24 8.01
CA ILE A 69 23.61 5.68 7.08
C ILE A 69 24.25 6.21 5.80
N SER A 70 23.92 5.59 4.65
CA SER A 70 24.44 6.03 3.36
C SER A 70 23.67 7.23 2.77
N LYS A 71 24.35 8.02 1.93
CA LYS A 71 23.77 9.16 1.17
C LYS A 71 22.52 8.79 0.37
N SER A 72 22.48 7.59 -0.19
CA SER A 72 21.29 7.08 -0.91
C SER A 72 20.09 6.93 0.03
N LYS A 73 20.31 6.40 1.23
CA LYS A 73 19.25 6.24 2.24
C LYS A 73 18.72 7.58 2.75
N LEU A 74 19.58 8.60 2.88
CA LEU A 74 19.15 9.96 3.19
C LEU A 74 18.21 10.52 2.11
N ARG A 75 18.56 10.37 0.82
CA ARG A 75 17.68 10.76 -0.29
C ARG A 75 16.34 10.06 -0.23
N GLU A 76 16.35 8.75 -0.02
CA GLU A 76 15.13 7.97 0.09
C GLU A 76 14.27 8.37 1.31
N ALA A 77 14.89 8.75 2.43
CA ALA A 77 14.23 9.23 3.64
C ALA A 77 13.52 10.57 3.41
N VAL A 78 14.17 11.54 2.76
CA VAL A 78 13.53 12.82 2.42
C VAL A 78 12.37 12.62 1.44
N VAL A 79 12.53 11.72 0.47
CA VAL A 79 11.43 11.35 -0.43
C VAL A 79 10.28 10.68 0.34
N LEU A 80 10.57 9.88 1.37
CA LEU A 80 9.54 9.28 2.21
C LEU A 80 8.78 10.35 3.01
N PHE A 81 9.50 11.33 3.57
CA PHE A 81 8.94 12.44 4.34
C PHE A 81 8.02 13.32 3.48
N THR A 82 8.50 13.79 2.33
CA THR A 82 7.75 14.67 1.40
C THR A 82 6.55 13.99 0.74
N ARG A 83 6.45 12.65 0.82
CA ARG A 83 5.30 11.87 0.36
C ARG A 83 4.25 11.66 1.45
N ARG A 84 4.42 12.11 2.69
CA ARG A 84 3.40 11.98 3.75
C ARG A 84 2.19 12.87 3.43
N LEU A 85 1.01 12.48 3.94
CA LEU A 85 -0.20 13.28 3.70
C LEU A 85 -0.12 14.64 4.40
N ASP A 86 0.41 14.64 5.62
CA ASP A 86 0.53 15.84 6.45
C ASP A 86 1.45 16.87 5.78
N TYR A 87 2.59 16.42 5.21
CA TYR A 87 3.46 17.29 4.42
C TYR A 87 2.75 17.93 3.21
N LEU A 88 1.95 17.14 2.48
CA LEU A 88 1.17 17.68 1.36
C LEU A 88 0.09 18.66 1.85
N ALA A 89 -0.44 18.47 3.06
CA ALA A 89 -1.42 19.38 3.64
C ALA A 89 -0.78 20.74 3.96
N CYS A 90 0.45 20.77 4.46
CA CYS A 90 1.21 21.99 4.69
C CYS A 90 1.49 22.75 3.38
N LEU A 91 1.87 22.03 2.31
CA LEU A 91 2.01 22.63 0.98
C LEU A 91 0.69 23.22 0.47
N LYS A 92 -0.44 22.53 0.68
CA LYS A 92 -1.77 23.04 0.32
C LYS A 92 -2.12 24.32 1.10
N ALA A 93 -1.68 24.43 2.35
CA ALA A 93 -1.90 25.60 3.21
C ALA A 93 -1.02 26.81 2.83
N ARG A 94 -0.13 26.68 1.85
CA ARG A 94 0.80 27.74 1.40
C ARG A 94 1.69 28.28 2.52
N GLU A 95 2.15 27.40 3.42
CA GLU A 95 3.06 27.81 4.49
C GLU A 95 4.45 28.22 3.95
N VAL A 96 5.18 29.01 4.74
CA VAL A 96 6.55 29.43 4.44
C VAL A 96 7.50 28.24 4.55
N ARG A 97 8.33 28.04 3.53
CA ARG A 97 9.38 27.02 3.49
C ARG A 97 10.47 27.34 4.49
N ILE A 98 10.98 26.30 5.14
CA ILE A 98 12.06 26.40 6.11
C ILE A 98 13.32 25.69 5.66
N ASP A 99 14.47 26.20 6.09
CA ASP A 99 15.76 25.55 5.96
C ASP A 99 16.01 24.52 7.09
N LEU A 100 17.15 23.82 7.07
CA LEU A 100 17.56 22.83 8.08
C LEU A 100 17.59 23.39 9.51
N LEU A 101 17.89 24.67 9.64
CA LEU A 101 17.98 25.39 10.91
C LEU A 101 16.66 26.07 11.31
N GLY A 102 15.57 25.88 10.54
CA GLY A 102 14.26 26.48 10.82
C GLY A 102 14.08 27.90 10.29
N ASN A 103 15.08 28.47 9.62
CA ASN A 103 14.98 29.80 9.03
C ASN A 103 13.96 29.82 7.87
N PRO A 104 13.05 30.81 7.81
CA PRO A 104 12.13 30.97 6.68
C PRO A 104 12.90 31.36 5.42
N VAL A 105 12.54 30.76 4.28
CA VAL A 105 13.26 30.96 3.01
C VAL A 105 12.35 31.55 1.93
N ALA A 106 11.25 30.86 1.62
CA ALA A 106 10.36 31.25 0.53
C ALA A 106 8.94 30.70 0.76
N GLU A 107 7.93 31.36 0.25
CA GLU A 107 6.56 30.85 0.29
C GLU A 107 6.34 29.75 -0.75
N VAL A 108 5.36 28.88 -0.49
CA VAL A 108 4.94 27.84 -1.45
C VAL A 108 4.06 28.48 -2.51
N THR A 109 4.35 28.21 -3.79
CA THR A 109 3.60 28.79 -4.90
C THR A 109 2.18 28.20 -5.00
N GLU A 110 1.28 28.96 -5.63
CA GLU A 110 -0.10 28.53 -5.87
C GLU A 110 -0.17 27.21 -6.64
N GLU A 111 0.64 27.07 -7.70
CA GLU A 111 0.73 25.85 -8.52
C GLU A 111 1.14 24.62 -7.69
N GLU A 112 2.09 24.79 -6.76
CA GLU A 112 2.55 23.71 -5.89
C GLU A 112 1.45 23.29 -4.90
N ALA A 113 0.72 24.25 -4.35
CA ALA A 113 -0.41 24.01 -3.46
C ALA A 113 -1.56 23.27 -4.17
N GLU A 114 -1.88 23.66 -5.40
CA GLU A 114 -2.85 22.95 -6.24
C GLU A 114 -2.41 21.52 -6.52
N HIS A 115 -1.16 21.32 -6.90
CA HIS A 115 -0.62 20.00 -7.14
C HIS A 115 -0.62 19.11 -5.88
N ALA A 116 -0.34 19.68 -4.71
CA ALA A 116 -0.46 18.99 -3.43
C ALA A 116 -1.92 18.58 -3.16
N SER A 117 -2.89 19.47 -3.41
CA SER A 117 -4.32 19.18 -3.25
C SER A 117 -4.76 17.99 -4.15
N MET A 118 -4.33 17.97 -5.41
CA MET A 118 -4.61 16.88 -6.35
C MET A 118 -4.01 15.55 -5.88
N LYS A 119 -2.78 15.58 -5.34
CA LYS A 119 -2.12 14.38 -4.79
C LYS A 119 -2.84 13.83 -3.57
N ILE A 120 -3.29 14.69 -2.66
CA ILE A 120 -4.08 14.30 -1.49
C ILE A 120 -5.36 13.60 -1.95
N LYS A 121 -6.13 14.23 -2.86
CA LYS A 121 -7.37 13.67 -3.41
C LYS A 121 -7.16 12.28 -4.01
N LYS A 122 -6.18 12.13 -4.91
CA LYS A 122 -5.83 10.83 -5.53
C LYS A 122 -5.46 9.76 -4.49
N ARG A 123 -4.76 10.14 -3.43
CA ARG A 123 -4.34 9.20 -2.37
C ARG A 123 -5.52 8.73 -1.52
N VAL A 124 -6.39 9.66 -1.14
CA VAL A 124 -7.61 9.37 -0.37
C VAL A 124 -8.54 8.46 -1.17
N GLU A 125 -8.81 8.80 -2.43
CA GLU A 125 -9.64 7.97 -3.33
C GLU A 125 -9.09 6.54 -3.48
N LYS A 126 -7.77 6.41 -3.65
CA LYS A 126 -7.11 5.11 -3.73
C LYS A 126 -7.23 4.32 -2.42
N SER A 127 -7.10 4.98 -1.27
CA SER A 127 -7.26 4.37 0.04
C SER A 127 -8.68 3.82 0.22
N VAL A 128 -9.70 4.63 -0.08
CA VAL A 128 -11.11 4.24 0.01
C VAL A 128 -11.42 3.08 -0.93
N LYS A 129 -10.94 3.12 -2.17
CA LYS A 129 -11.12 2.02 -3.14
C LYS A 129 -10.48 0.72 -2.66
N ASN A 130 -9.29 0.80 -2.07
CA ASN A 130 -8.60 -0.36 -1.51
C ASN A 130 -9.33 -0.92 -0.28
N ALA A 131 -9.83 -0.06 0.61
CA ALA A 131 -10.61 -0.47 1.77
C ALA A 131 -11.89 -1.22 1.34
N ARG A 132 -12.64 -0.68 0.37
CA ARG A 132 -13.84 -1.34 -0.19
C ARG A 132 -13.53 -2.72 -0.79
N LYS A 133 -12.45 -2.84 -1.56
CA LYS A 133 -12.02 -4.14 -2.13
C LYS A 133 -11.69 -5.16 -1.04
N GLN A 134 -11.04 -4.74 0.04
CA GLN A 134 -10.70 -5.65 1.14
C GLN A 134 -11.94 -6.15 1.88
N VAL A 135 -12.93 -5.28 2.11
CA VAL A 135 -14.19 -5.68 2.75
C VAL A 135 -14.93 -6.71 1.89
N ASN A 136 -15.02 -6.49 0.57
CA ASN A 136 -15.67 -7.44 -0.34
C ASN A 136 -14.93 -8.79 -0.42
N ALA A 137 -13.60 -8.82 -0.36
CA ALA A 137 -12.82 -10.06 -0.38
C ALA A 137 -12.98 -10.88 0.92
N LYS A 138 -13.11 -10.22 2.07
CA LYS A 138 -13.31 -10.87 3.37
C LYS A 138 -14.71 -11.48 3.50
N ALA A 139 -15.73 -10.85 2.89
CA ALA A 139 -17.08 -11.40 2.82
C ALA A 139 -17.20 -12.67 1.96
N ALA A 140 -16.38 -12.81 0.90
CA ALA A 140 -16.40 -13.97 0.01
C ALA A 140 -15.67 -15.21 0.56
N ASN A 141 -14.74 -15.04 1.51
CA ASN A 141 -13.99 -16.15 2.11
C ASN A 141 -14.69 -16.81 3.31
N HIS A 142 -15.74 -16.20 3.87
CA HIS A 142 -16.52 -16.78 4.97
C HIS A 142 -17.59 -17.79 4.52
N SER A 143 -17.80 -18.00 3.22
CA SER A 143 -18.83 -18.89 2.67
C SER A 143 -18.31 -20.27 2.21
N HIS A 144 -17.04 -20.62 2.49
CA HIS A 144 -16.44 -21.88 2.02
C HIS A 144 -15.75 -22.69 3.13
N VAL A 145 -16.40 -22.85 4.28
CA VAL A 145 -15.98 -23.80 5.33
C VAL A 145 -17.18 -24.69 5.71
N ASN A 146 -17.55 -25.64 4.84
CA ASN A 146 -17.99 -26.97 5.27
C ASN A 146 -18.18 -27.93 4.07
N SER A 147 -17.17 -28.75 3.78
CA SER A 147 -17.33 -30.08 3.15
C SER A 147 -15.97 -30.78 3.03
N GLN A 148 -15.61 -31.55 4.05
CA GLN A 148 -14.64 -32.64 3.92
C GLN A 148 -15.34 -33.82 3.20
N PRO A 149 -14.61 -34.60 2.39
CA PRO A 149 -14.46 -35.99 2.79
C PRO A 149 -13.03 -36.55 2.65
N SER A 150 -12.81 -37.53 3.50
CA SER A 150 -11.59 -38.24 3.86
C SER A 150 -11.30 -39.50 3.02
N THR A 151 -9.99 -39.83 2.89
CA THR A 151 -9.36 -41.17 2.70
C THR A 151 -9.67 -41.91 1.39
N VAL A 152 -8.77 -42.62 0.70
CA VAL A 152 -7.89 -43.72 1.12
C VAL A 152 -6.73 -43.88 0.09
N SER A 153 -5.59 -44.31 0.62
CA SER A 153 -4.35 -44.80 0.01
C SER A 153 -4.48 -45.95 -1.00
N SER A 154 -3.64 -46.01 -2.03
CA SER A 154 -3.12 -47.29 -2.54
C SER A 154 -1.80 -47.17 -3.32
N VAL A 155 -1.12 -48.30 -3.36
CA VAL A 155 0.31 -48.59 -3.51
C VAL A 155 0.79 -48.77 -4.96
N LYS A 156 2.13 -48.68 -5.14
CA LYS A 156 2.93 -49.07 -6.32
C LYS A 156 2.68 -50.53 -6.75
N PRO A 157 3.10 -50.91 -7.97
CA PRO A 157 4.26 -51.80 -8.02
C PRO A 157 5.32 -51.42 -9.09
N MET A 158 6.44 -52.10 -8.89
CA MET A 158 7.75 -52.07 -9.53
C MET A 158 7.76 -52.91 -10.82
N ASN A 159 8.64 -52.60 -11.78
CA ASN A 159 9.24 -53.65 -12.61
C ASN A 159 10.64 -53.26 -13.10
N SER A 160 11.51 -54.25 -12.97
CA SER A 160 12.96 -54.28 -13.20
C SER A 160 13.30 -54.79 -14.60
N PHE A 161 14.36 -54.28 -15.23
CA PHE A 161 15.27 -55.11 -16.05
C PHE A 161 16.66 -54.46 -16.24
N ASP A 162 17.67 -55.30 -16.04
CA ASP A 162 19.14 -55.26 -16.29
C ASP A 162 19.54 -54.85 -17.73
N SER A 163 20.78 -54.55 -18.18
CA SER A 163 22.16 -54.46 -17.64
C SER A 163 23.14 -53.91 -18.74
N HIS A 164 24.33 -53.40 -18.33
CA HIS A 164 25.63 -53.25 -19.06
C HIS A 164 25.93 -52.00 -19.96
N PRO A 165 27.22 -51.61 -20.21
CA PRO A 165 27.94 -50.50 -19.53
C PRO A 165 28.40 -49.32 -20.44
N GLU A 166 28.79 -48.20 -19.79
CA GLU A 166 29.42 -46.91 -20.26
C GLU A 166 30.47 -46.99 -21.41
N PRO A 167 30.86 -45.88 -22.13
CA PRO A 167 30.80 -44.47 -21.70
C PRO A 167 30.49 -43.35 -22.73
N LEU A 168 30.31 -42.12 -22.17
CA LEU A 168 30.76 -40.81 -22.70
C LEU A 168 29.74 -39.82 -23.37
N LEU A 169 29.38 -38.80 -22.57
CA LEU A 169 28.99 -37.39 -22.88
C LEU A 169 27.49 -36.98 -22.93
N PRO A 170 27.16 -35.77 -22.41
CA PRO A 170 25.80 -35.40 -22.01
C PRO A 170 24.94 -34.87 -23.16
N ILE A 171 23.76 -35.47 -23.33
CA ILE A 171 22.67 -34.96 -24.19
C ILE A 171 22.08 -33.69 -23.55
N TYR A 172 22.36 -32.54 -24.13
CA TYR A 172 21.61 -31.30 -23.86
C TYR A 172 20.26 -31.36 -24.61
N PRO A 173 19.12 -31.01 -23.98
CA PRO A 173 17.86 -30.92 -24.70
C PRO A 173 17.85 -29.73 -25.66
N LEU A 174 17.52 -30.04 -26.91
CA LEU A 174 17.39 -29.12 -28.04
C LEU A 174 16.34 -28.03 -27.74
N ARG A 175 16.74 -26.75 -27.77
CA ARG A 175 15.81 -25.62 -27.67
C ARG A 175 14.97 -25.56 -28.95
N SER A 176 13.67 -25.79 -28.82
CA SER A 176 12.70 -25.64 -29.90
C SER A 176 12.65 -24.19 -30.39
N SER A 177 12.95 -24.01 -31.68
CA SER A 177 12.87 -22.75 -32.42
C SER A 177 11.40 -22.34 -32.57
N THR A 178 10.98 -21.25 -31.92
CA THR A 178 9.66 -20.64 -32.11
C THR A 178 9.76 -19.44 -33.06
N TYR A 179 10.16 -19.70 -34.30
CA TYR A 179 9.95 -18.75 -35.39
C TYR A 179 9.50 -19.48 -36.64
N ALA A 180 8.22 -19.86 -36.66
CA ALA A 180 7.53 -20.23 -37.89
C ALA A 180 6.03 -19.98 -37.75
N SER A 181 5.55 -19.12 -38.65
CA SER A 181 4.20 -19.04 -39.20
C SER A 181 3.15 -18.13 -38.55
N GLN A 182 2.75 -17.21 -39.42
CA GLN A 182 1.73 -16.18 -39.34
C GLN A 182 0.30 -16.75 -39.48
N ASN A 183 -0.66 -15.90 -39.12
CA ASN A 183 -2.03 -15.79 -39.63
C ASN A 183 -3.05 -16.90 -39.30
N VAL A 184 -3.92 -16.61 -38.31
CA VAL A 184 -5.35 -17.00 -38.34
C VAL A 184 -6.21 -15.83 -37.87
N ALA A 185 -7.30 -15.61 -38.60
CA ALA A 185 -8.24 -14.51 -38.53
C ALA A 185 -9.23 -14.57 -37.33
N MET A 186 -9.76 -13.37 -37.01
CA MET A 186 -11.10 -13.06 -36.48
C MET A 186 -11.73 -13.96 -35.41
N GLN A 187 -11.91 -13.42 -34.20
CA GLN A 187 -13.21 -13.44 -33.51
C GLN A 187 -13.39 -12.16 -32.67
N SER A 188 -14.48 -11.45 -32.93
CA SER A 188 -14.93 -10.25 -32.22
C SER A 188 -15.40 -10.63 -30.81
N ALA A 189 -14.65 -10.18 -29.80
CA ALA A 189 -15.02 -10.35 -28.41
C ALA A 189 -16.20 -9.42 -28.06
N LYS A 190 -17.35 -10.03 -27.75
CA LYS A 190 -18.55 -9.37 -27.22
C LYS A 190 -18.19 -8.55 -25.96
N SER A 191 -18.69 -7.32 -25.87
CA SER A 191 -18.57 -6.47 -24.69
C SER A 191 -19.21 -7.14 -23.46
N PRO A 192 -18.63 -7.02 -22.25
CA PRO A 192 -19.21 -7.61 -21.06
C PRO A 192 -20.50 -6.87 -20.68
N SER A 193 -21.60 -7.62 -20.58
CA SER A 193 -22.88 -7.14 -20.06
C SER A 193 -22.71 -6.61 -18.62
N VAL A 194 -22.99 -5.32 -18.41
CA VAL A 194 -23.01 -4.70 -17.09
C VAL A 194 -24.40 -4.91 -16.49
N VAL A 195 -24.52 -5.89 -15.60
CA VAL A 195 -25.75 -6.13 -14.85
C VAL A 195 -25.82 -5.12 -13.70
N VAL A 196 -26.68 -4.11 -13.84
CA VAL A 196 -27.02 -3.18 -12.75
C VAL A 196 -27.96 -3.89 -11.78
N LYS A 197 -27.40 -4.48 -10.71
CA LYS A 197 -28.21 -5.03 -9.61
C LYS A 197 -28.74 -3.89 -8.76
N HIS A 198 -30.02 -3.54 -8.94
CA HIS A 198 -30.74 -2.68 -8.02
C HIS A 198 -30.91 -3.42 -6.69
N LYS A 199 -30.32 -2.89 -5.61
CA LYS A 199 -30.55 -3.42 -4.28
C LYS A 199 -31.97 -3.06 -3.85
N ALA A 200 -32.75 -4.06 -3.46
CA ALA A 200 -34.08 -3.84 -2.89
C ALA A 200 -33.99 -2.84 -1.71
N PRO A 201 -34.91 -1.87 -1.62
CA PRO A 201 -34.93 -0.94 -0.49
C PRO A 201 -35.09 -1.76 0.79
N LYS A 202 -34.22 -1.50 1.77
CA LYS A 202 -34.31 -2.17 3.07
C LYS A 202 -35.64 -1.78 3.71
N GLN A 203 -36.42 -2.79 4.08
CA GLN A 203 -37.70 -2.60 4.75
C GLN A 203 -37.47 -1.87 6.08
N TYR A 204 -38.30 -0.87 6.33
CA TYR A 204 -38.24 -0.04 7.53
C TYR A 204 -38.58 -0.90 8.75
N ASP A 205 -37.63 -1.00 9.69
CA ASP A 205 -37.82 -1.69 10.96
C ASP A 205 -37.97 -0.63 12.08
N PRO A 206 -39.19 -0.44 12.62
CA PRO A 206 -39.46 0.59 13.61
C PRO A 206 -38.70 0.37 14.93
N ASP A 207 -38.42 -0.88 15.30
CA ASP A 207 -37.72 -1.21 16.56
C ASP A 207 -36.22 -0.86 16.46
N ALA A 208 -35.62 -1.10 15.28
CA ALA A 208 -34.25 -0.68 15.02
C ALA A 208 -34.08 0.85 15.13
N VAL A 209 -35.09 1.62 14.71
CA VAL A 209 -35.10 3.08 14.84
C VAL A 209 -35.30 3.51 16.29
N ALA A 210 -36.13 2.81 17.07
CA ALA A 210 -36.33 3.08 18.48
C ALA A 210 -35.02 2.89 19.28
N ARG A 211 -34.32 1.77 19.08
CA ARG A 211 -33.01 1.50 19.70
C ARG A 211 -31.95 2.53 19.30
N LEU A 212 -31.97 2.99 18.04
CA LEU A 212 -31.07 4.04 17.58
C LEU A 212 -31.38 5.38 18.27
N LYS A 213 -32.66 5.73 18.40
CA LYS A 213 -33.09 6.96 19.09
C LYS A 213 -32.75 6.94 20.57
N GLU A 214 -32.90 5.80 21.24
CA GLU A 214 -32.50 5.62 22.64
C GLU A 214 -30.98 5.77 22.80
N LYS A 215 -30.20 5.10 21.94
CA LYS A 215 -28.74 5.20 21.94
C LYS A 215 -28.22 6.61 21.65
N LEU A 216 -28.98 7.40 20.89
CA LEU A 216 -28.70 8.80 20.59
C LEU A 216 -29.31 9.78 21.63
N GLY A 217 -29.98 9.28 22.67
CA GLY A 217 -30.55 10.11 23.75
C GLY A 217 -31.72 11.00 23.33
N LEU A 218 -32.36 10.70 22.19
CA LEU A 218 -33.40 11.55 21.59
C LEU A 218 -34.81 11.27 22.13
N SER A 219 -35.04 10.21 22.91
CA SER A 219 -36.39 9.81 23.33
C SER A 219 -36.97 10.59 24.52
N ARG A 220 -36.16 11.31 25.31
CA ARG A 220 -36.64 11.97 26.55
C ARG A 220 -37.31 13.33 26.34
N LYS A 221 -37.24 13.92 25.14
CA LYS A 221 -37.69 15.31 24.93
C LYS A 221 -39.20 15.49 24.76
N ALA A 222 -39.97 14.40 24.74
CA ALA A 222 -41.42 14.45 24.55
C ALA A 222 -42.24 14.38 25.85
N GLU A 223 -41.66 13.90 26.96
CA GLU A 223 -42.39 13.77 28.23
C GLU A 223 -42.27 15.02 29.13
N GLU A 224 -41.16 15.76 29.09
CA GLU A 224 -40.97 16.99 29.89
C GLU A 224 -41.90 18.17 29.51
N LYS A 225 -42.60 18.10 28.36
CA LYS A 225 -43.56 19.15 27.96
C LYS A 225 -44.99 18.95 28.47
N LYS A 226 -45.28 17.86 29.19
CA LYS A 226 -46.60 17.64 29.81
C LYS A 226 -46.64 17.90 31.31
N GLU A 227 -45.50 17.96 32.00
CA GLU A 227 -45.46 18.18 33.46
C GLU A 227 -45.36 19.66 33.89
N THR A 228 -45.36 20.62 32.94
CA THR A 228 -45.24 22.07 33.26
C THR A 228 -46.56 22.84 33.12
N THR A 229 -47.68 22.14 33.04
CA THR A 229 -49.04 22.72 33.05
C THR A 229 -49.95 21.91 33.96
N GLU A 230 -49.68 21.95 35.26
CA GLU A 230 -50.70 21.90 36.33
C GLU A 230 -50.35 22.98 37.36
#